data_AF-A0A8S9QFN3-F1
#
_entry.id   AF-A0A8S9QFN3-F1
#
_cell.length_a   1.000
_cell.length_b   1.000
_cell.length_c   1.000
_cell.angle_alpha   90.00
_cell.angle_beta   90.00
_cell.angle_gamma   90.00
#
_symmetry.space_group_name_H-M   'P 1'
#
loop_
_entity.id
_entity.type
_entity.pdbx_description
1 polymer ?
#
loop_
_entity_poly.entity_id
_entity_poly.type
_entity_poly.pdbx_seq_one_letter_code
_entity_poly.pdbx_strand_id
1 'polypeptide(L)'
;MSGGEGGFSISSHLQGEAMKDWRDVVMYPTYPVSNRDYSHWPDKPEGWSKVTEYSERLMGLAYKLLEVLSEAMGLEKDALKNACVDMEQKIFVTYFPKTP
;
A
#
# COMPACT_ATOMS: atom_id res chain seq x y z
N MET A 1 2.39 9.52 -19.69
CA MET A 1 3.37 8.44 -19.87
C MET A 1 3.38 7.62 -18.59
N SER A 2 3.29 6.29 -18.77
CA SER A 2 3.32 5.18 -17.80
C SER A 2 3.64 5.53 -16.35
N GLY A 3 2.64 5.45 -15.47
CA GLY A 3 2.89 5.31 -14.03
C GLY A 3 3.45 3.91 -13.79
N GLY A 4 4.75 3.82 -13.54
CA GLY A 4 5.40 2.57 -13.14
C GLY A 4 4.88 2.06 -11.79
N GLU A 5 5.17 0.80 -11.50
CA GLU A 5 4.90 0.17 -10.22
C GLU A 5 5.72 0.84 -9.11
N GLY A 6 5.15 1.89 -8.51
CA GLY A 6 5.85 2.77 -7.57
C GLY A 6 6.08 4.13 -8.22
N GLY A 7 5.22 5.10 -7.89
CA GLY A 7 5.32 6.41 -8.50
C GLY A 7 4.39 7.45 -7.89
N PHE A 8 4.83 8.70 -7.98
CA PHE A 8 4.02 9.89 -7.69
C PHE A 8 2.85 9.97 -8.67
N SER A 9 1.61 9.94 -8.14
CA SER A 9 0.39 9.95 -8.93
C SER A 9 -0.57 11.02 -8.43
N ILE A 10 -0.62 12.16 -9.11
CA ILE A 10 -1.61 13.21 -8.83
C ILE A 10 -3.00 12.64 -9.13
N SER A 11 -3.92 12.66 -8.16
CA SER A 11 -5.26 12.07 -8.32
C SER A 11 -6.11 12.77 -9.39
N SER A 12 -5.66 13.91 -9.92
CA SER A 12 -6.29 14.58 -11.06
C SER A 12 -6.21 13.80 -12.39
N HIS A 13 -5.53 12.65 -12.44
CA HIS A 13 -5.27 11.89 -13.68
C HIS A 13 -5.52 10.38 -13.58
N LEU A 14 -6.38 9.89 -12.69
CA LEU A 14 -6.90 8.53 -12.85
C LEU A 14 -7.80 8.50 -14.11
N GLN A 15 -7.37 7.75 -15.12
CA GLN A 15 -8.01 7.70 -16.43
C GLN A 15 -9.44 7.17 -16.29
N GLY A 16 -10.45 8.04 -16.46
CA GLY A 16 -11.87 7.66 -16.46
C GLY A 16 -12.72 8.19 -15.30
N GLU A 17 -12.14 8.92 -14.33
CA GLU A 17 -12.93 9.51 -13.24
C GLU A 17 -13.55 10.86 -13.65
N ALA A 18 -14.88 10.97 -13.49
CA ALA A 18 -15.65 12.18 -13.81
C ALA A 18 -15.46 13.31 -12.77
N MET A 19 -15.07 12.95 -11.54
CA MET A 19 -14.81 13.87 -10.43
C MET A 19 -13.35 13.72 -10.02
N LYS A 20 -12.61 14.83 -10.00
CA LYS A 20 -11.22 14.85 -9.55
C LYS A 20 -11.22 14.97 -8.03
N ASP A 21 -10.64 13.99 -7.34
CA ASP A 21 -10.43 14.09 -5.91
C ASP A 21 -9.52 15.28 -5.59
N TRP A 22 -9.86 16.07 -4.56
CA TRP A 22 -9.04 17.20 -4.11
C TRP A 22 -7.87 16.71 -3.25
N ARG A 23 -7.00 15.89 -3.85
CA ARG A 23 -5.84 15.29 -3.18
C ARG A 23 -4.71 14.98 -4.15
N ASP A 24 -3.50 14.96 -3.63
CA ASP A 24 -2.36 14.33 -4.28
C ASP A 24 -2.06 13.00 -3.59
N VAL A 25 -1.67 11.99 -4.36
CA VAL A 25 -1.37 10.67 -3.81
C VAL A 25 0.00 10.21 -4.30
N VAL A 26 0.74 9.57 -3.42
CA VAL A 26 1.92 8.79 -3.79
C VAL A 26 1.71 7.37 -3.33
N MET A 27 1.93 6.42 -4.24
CA MET A 27 1.74 5.01 -3.98
C MET A 27 3.10 4.31 -4.05
N TYR A 28 3.41 3.58 -2.98
CA TYR A 28 4.65 2.80 -2.84
C TYR A 28 4.29 1.33 -2.58
N PRO A 29 4.56 0.41 -3.53
CA PRO A 29 4.46 -1.02 -3.29
C PRO A 29 5.45 -1.44 -2.19
N THR A 30 4.96 -2.13 -1.16
CA THR A 30 5.76 -2.57 -0.01
C THR A 30 5.74 -4.07 0.24
N TYR A 31 4.87 -4.84 -0.42
CA TYR A 31 4.87 -6.30 -0.34
C TYR A 31 4.50 -6.92 -1.70
N PRO A 32 5.17 -8.01 -2.13
CA PRO A 32 6.21 -8.75 -1.42
C PRO A 32 7.53 -7.97 -1.31
N VAL A 33 8.26 -8.15 -0.20
CA VAL A 33 9.50 -7.40 0.08
C VAL A 33 10.54 -7.58 -1.02
N SER A 34 10.58 -8.76 -1.65
CA SER A 34 11.46 -9.09 -2.78
C SER A 34 11.24 -8.20 -4.01
N ASN A 35 10.05 -7.61 -4.15
CA ASN A 35 9.67 -6.83 -5.33
C ASN A 35 9.77 -5.32 -5.07
N ARG A 36 10.33 -4.88 -3.94
CA ARG A 36 10.52 -3.45 -3.65
C ARG A 36 11.59 -2.85 -4.55
N ASP A 37 11.18 -2.01 -5.47
CA ASP A 37 12.09 -1.14 -6.22
C ASP A 37 12.25 0.21 -5.53
N TYR A 38 13.35 0.37 -4.81
CA TYR A 38 13.68 1.63 -4.12
C TYR A 38 14.12 2.75 -5.07
N SER A 39 14.39 2.48 -6.34
CA SER A 39 14.80 3.52 -7.31
C SER A 39 13.68 4.55 -7.58
N HIS A 40 12.43 4.16 -7.32
CA HIS A 40 11.25 5.01 -7.45
C HIS A 40 10.85 5.72 -6.14
N TRP A 41 11.61 5.50 -5.07
CA TRP A 41 11.31 6.06 -3.76
C TRP A 41 12.09 7.36 -3.53
N PRO A 42 11.51 8.33 -2.80
CA PRO A 42 12.20 9.58 -2.56
C PRO A 42 13.34 9.40 -1.55
N ASP A 43 14.48 10.03 -1.84
CA ASP A 43 15.60 10.15 -0.89
C ASP A 43 15.35 11.20 0.19
N LYS A 44 14.30 12.02 0.02
CA LYS A 44 13.92 13.10 0.94
C LYS A 44 12.47 12.95 1.41
N PRO A 45 12.17 13.20 2.70
CA PRO A 45 13.13 13.50 3.76
C PRO A 45 14.04 12.30 4.08
N GLU A 46 15.20 12.59 4.67
CA GLU A 46 16.14 11.54 5.08
C GLU A 46 15.43 10.54 6.00
N GLY A 47 15.65 9.25 5.76
CA GLY A 47 15.01 8.16 6.50
C GLY A 47 13.65 7.71 5.98
N TRP A 48 13.16 8.22 4.85
CA TRP A 48 11.91 7.76 4.23
C TRP A 48 11.86 6.23 4.08
N SER A 49 12.91 5.61 3.51
CA SER A 49 13.01 4.16 3.36
C SER A 49 12.85 3.42 4.69
N LYS A 50 13.52 3.90 5.74
CA LYS A 50 13.43 3.32 7.09
C LYS A 50 12.02 3.43 7.68
N VAL A 51 11.31 4.53 7.43
CA VAL A 51 9.91 4.69 7.87
C VAL A 51 9.03 3.61 7.23
N THR A 52 9.29 3.24 5.98
CA THR A 52 8.49 2.22 5.30
C THR A 52 8.70 0.80 5.84
N GLU A 53 9.77 0.52 6.60
CA GLU A 53 9.97 -0.79 7.25
C GLU A 53 8.81 -1.14 8.20
N TYR A 54 8.05 -0.14 8.65
CA TYR A 54 6.79 -0.34 9.36
C TYR A 54 5.78 -1.21 8.58
N SER A 55 5.84 -1.22 7.25
CA SER A 55 4.99 -2.04 6.38
C SER A 55 5.12 -3.54 6.64
N GLU A 56 6.30 -4.03 7.03
CA GLU A 56 6.52 -5.44 7.37
C GLU A 56 5.80 -5.81 8.67
N ARG A 57 5.85 -4.92 9.66
CA ARG A 57 5.10 -5.07 10.91
C ARG A 57 3.60 -5.04 10.66
N LEU A 58 3.13 -4.16 9.76
CA LEU A 58 1.73 -4.10 9.33
C LEU A 58 1.29 -5.38 8.63
N MET A 59 2.13 -5.98 7.78
CA MET A 59 1.79 -7.24 7.12
C MET A 59 1.66 -8.38 8.15
N GLY A 60 2.57 -8.44 9.13
CA GLY A 60 2.44 -9.37 10.25
C GLY A 60 1.16 -9.17 11.07
N LEU A 61 0.71 -7.93 11.25
CA LEU A 61 -0.58 -7.64 11.89
C LEU A 61 -1.77 -8.08 11.02
N ALA A 62 -1.72 -7.84 9.71
CA ALA A 62 -2.76 -8.27 8.77
C ALA A 62 -2.93 -9.79 8.80
N TYR A 63 -1.84 -10.56 8.84
CA TYR A 63 -1.90 -12.02 9.00
C TYR A 63 -2.59 -12.43 10.28
N LYS A 64 -2.25 -11.83 11.43
CA LYS A 64 -2.92 -12.12 12.69
C LYS A 64 -4.42 -11.82 12.65
N LEU A 65 -4.83 -10.75 11.95
CA LEU A 65 -6.24 -10.43 11.77
C LEU A 65 -6.95 -11.49 10.93
N LEU A 66 -6.33 -11.95 9.84
CA LEU A 66 -6.87 -13.05 9.02
C LEU A 66 -6.96 -14.36 9.80
N GLU A 67 -6.01 -14.64 10.68
CA GLU A 67 -6.05 -15.79 11.58
C GLU A 67 -7.28 -15.73 12.50
N VAL A 68 -7.47 -14.60 13.19
CA VAL A 68 -8.62 -14.39 14.09
C VAL A 68 -9.95 -14.48 13.34
N LEU A 69 -10.03 -13.91 12.13
CA LEU A 69 -11.23 -14.00 11.29
C LEU A 69 -11.51 -15.44 10.83
N SER A 70 -10.48 -16.22 10.53
CA SER A 70 -10.64 -17.63 10.17
C SER A 70 -11.23 -18.43 11.34
N GLU A 71 -10.68 -18.24 12.54
CA GLU A 71 -11.17 -18.87 13.76
C GLU A 71 -12.63 -18.46 14.07
N ALA A 72 -12.97 -17.17 13.92
CA ALA A 72 -14.32 -16.66 14.15
C ALA A 72 -15.37 -17.27 13.19
N MET A 73 -14.94 -17.72 12.01
CA MET A 73 -15.78 -18.42 11.04
C MET A 73 -15.80 -19.95 11.24
N GLY A 74 -15.10 -20.47 12.26
CA GLY A 74 -14.98 -21.91 12.49
C GLY A 74 -14.08 -22.64 11.49
N LEU A 75 -13.17 -21.91 10.82
CA LEU A 75 -12.21 -22.46 9.86
C LEU A 75 -10.88 -22.79 10.56
N GLU A 76 -10.01 -23.52 9.85
CA GLU A 76 -8.60 -23.63 10.26
C GLU A 76 -7.96 -22.24 10.32
N LYS A 77 -7.04 -22.06 11.27
CA LYS A 77 -6.43 -20.77 11.60
C LYS A 77 -5.85 -20.02 10.40
N ASP A 78 -5.21 -20.73 9.47
CA ASP A 78 -4.59 -20.11 8.28
C ASP A 78 -5.52 -20.07 7.05
N ALA A 79 -6.80 -20.44 7.16
CA ALA A 79 -7.69 -20.63 6.00
C ALA A 79 -7.84 -19.37 5.13
N LEU A 80 -8.16 -18.21 5.72
CA LEU A 80 -8.32 -16.97 4.94
C LEU A 80 -6.99 -16.48 4.37
N LYS A 81 -5.90 -16.62 5.13
CA LYS A 81 -4.55 -16.27 4.67
C LYS A 81 -4.15 -17.10 3.46
N ASN A 82 -4.37 -18.41 3.50
CA ASN A 82 -4.05 -19.32 2.40
C ASN A 82 -4.94 -19.09 1.16
N ALA A 83 -6.16 -18.59 1.37
CA ALA A 83 -7.03 -18.15 0.27
C ALA A 83 -6.51 -16.87 -0.41
N CYS A 84 -5.75 -16.02 0.30
CA CYS A 84 -5.05 -14.88 -0.26
C CYS A 84 -3.71 -15.31 -0.88
N VAL A 85 -3.77 -15.97 -2.05
CA VAL A 85 -2.62 -16.55 -2.77
C VAL A 85 -1.50 -15.52 -2.98
N ASP A 86 -1.83 -14.39 -3.60
CA ASP A 86 -0.89 -13.31 -3.93
C ASP A 86 -1.27 -12.04 -3.19
N MET A 87 -0.75 -11.89 -1.97
CA MET A 87 -0.97 -10.66 -1.21
C MET A 87 -0.12 -9.52 -1.75
N GLU A 88 -0.76 -8.36 -1.92
CA GLU A 88 -0.10 -7.10 -2.21
C GLU A 88 -0.26 -6.13 -1.04
N GLN A 89 0.75 -5.28 -0.84
CA GLN A 89 0.68 -4.17 0.09
C GLN A 89 1.24 -2.93 -0.56
N LYS A 90 0.55 -1.80 -0.35
CA LYS A 90 0.95 -0.48 -0.84
C LYS A 90 0.77 0.54 0.28
N ILE A 91 1.73 1.43 0.44
CA ILE A 91 1.58 2.65 1.24
C ILE A 91 1.04 3.74 0.33
N PHE A 92 -0.05 4.38 0.76
CA PHE A 92 -0.60 5.58 0.12
C PHE A 92 -0.30 6.79 0.99
N VAL A 93 0.55 7.69 0.50
CA VAL A 93 0.76 9.01 1.10
C VAL A 93 -0.20 9.96 0.42
N THR A 94 -1.18 10.45 1.16
CA THR A 94 -2.21 11.36 0.63
C THR A 94 -1.99 12.76 1.19
N TYR A 95 -1.89 13.75 0.31
CA TYR A 95 -1.83 15.16 0.66
C TYR A 95 -3.10 15.86 0.18
N PHE A 96 -3.76 16.60 1.08
CA PHE A 96 -4.94 17.38 0.77
C PHE A 96 -4.55 18.86 0.74
N PRO A 97 -4.45 19.51 -0.44
CA PRO A 97 -4.16 20.93 -0.51
C PRO A 97 -5.30 21.74 0.12
N LYS A 98 -4.99 22.96 0.60
CA LYS A 98 -6.04 23.88 1.07
C LYS A 98 -7.04 24.15 -0.05
N THR A 99 -8.32 24.03 0.26
CA THR A 99 -9.41 24.40 -0.65
C THR A 99 -9.51 25.93 -0.73
N PRO A 100 -9.87 26.49 -1.90
CA PRO A 100 -10.16 27.93 -2.05
C PRO A 100 -11.22 28.43 -1.07
#